data_AF-A0A661QUK5-F1
#
_entry.id   AF-A0A661QUK5-F1
#
_cell.length_a   1.000
_cell.length_b   1.000
_cell.length_c   1.000
_cell.angle_alpha   90.00
_cell.angle_beta   90.00
_cell.angle_gamma   90.00
#
_symmetry.space_group_name_H-M   'P 1'
#
loop_
_entity.id
_entity.type
_entity.pdbx_description
1 polymer ?
#
loop_
_entity_poly.entity_id
_entity_poly.type
_entity_poly.pdbx_seq_one_letter_code
_entity_poly.pdbx_strand_id
1 'polypeptide(L)'
;PDEIPRIPAPEGAEGADEEGMIEVTPDSGFYATKALGLEYRQGPELPTLKYGFPDSHFICFPYETRRTGIYTAGCVRRPMETAKVIDDATGAAMKAIQCTEATSVGMAVHPRSGDMSYPEFNTQRCTQCKRCTEECPFGAINEDEKANPLPNPTRCRRCGVCMGACPERIISFKNYSVPMIGNMIKAIEVPEEDEEKPRIVALVCENDAYAALDMAGIRRMQISPYVRFIPVRCLGSVNLVWIADALSRGIDGILLMGCRYGDDYQCHFIKGSELANTRLTKVSETLDRLALESDRVKFVEVGITDYEKIPKIIEEFMETIEEVGPNPYKGW
;
A
#
# COMPACT_ATOMS: atom_id res chain seq x y z
N PRO A 1 -13.16 16.84 11.62
CA PRO A 1 -14.47 17.42 11.27
C PRO A 1 -15.22 16.48 10.32
N ASP A 2 -16.54 16.31 10.54
CA ASP A 2 -17.41 15.49 9.68
C ASP A 2 -17.71 16.18 8.33
N GLU A 3 -17.35 17.46 8.22
CA GLU A 3 -17.36 18.25 6.98
C GLU A 3 -15.94 18.56 6.52
N ILE A 4 -15.70 18.45 5.22
CA ILE A 4 -14.43 18.83 4.60
C ILE A 4 -14.30 20.36 4.76
N PRO A 5 -13.22 20.86 5.40
CA PRO A 5 -13.09 22.29 5.63
C PRO A 5 -13.06 23.05 4.29
N ARG A 6 -13.93 24.05 4.17
CA ARG A 6 -14.02 24.96 3.02
C ARG A 6 -13.25 26.23 3.31
N ILE A 7 -12.49 26.73 2.35
CA ILE A 7 -11.79 28.01 2.47
C ILE A 7 -11.99 28.86 1.21
N PRO A 8 -11.81 30.19 1.26
CA PRO A 8 -11.94 31.04 0.08
C PRO A 8 -11.00 30.60 -1.05
N ALA A 9 -11.53 30.47 -2.25
CA ALA A 9 -10.81 30.05 -3.44
C ALA A 9 -9.78 31.11 -3.85
N PRO A 10 -8.51 30.73 -4.07
CA PRO A 10 -7.50 31.60 -4.64
C PRO A 10 -7.89 32.06 -6.05
N GLU A 11 -7.36 33.22 -6.47
CA GLU A 11 -7.51 33.69 -7.85
C GLU A 11 -7.04 32.63 -8.85
N GLY A 12 -7.96 32.18 -9.70
CA GLY A 12 -7.69 31.22 -10.78
C GLY A 12 -7.79 29.73 -10.40
N ALA A 13 -8.29 29.39 -9.21
CA ALA A 13 -8.57 27.99 -8.85
C ALA A 13 -9.81 27.45 -9.57
N GLU A 14 -9.68 26.31 -10.25
CA GLU A 14 -10.81 25.56 -10.82
C GLU A 14 -11.55 24.79 -9.70
N GLY A 15 -12.89 24.82 -9.70
CA GLY A 15 -13.72 24.08 -8.72
C GLY A 15 -14.17 24.87 -7.48
N ALA A 16 -14.13 26.20 -7.52
CA ALA A 16 -14.78 27.03 -6.51
C ALA A 16 -16.31 26.91 -6.61
N ASP A 17 -16.99 26.84 -5.46
CA ASP A 17 -18.45 26.86 -5.37
C ASP A 17 -19.02 28.28 -5.52
N GLU A 18 -20.36 28.39 -5.45
CA GLU A 18 -21.09 29.66 -5.63
C GLU A 18 -20.73 30.73 -4.58
N GLU A 19 -20.18 30.32 -3.43
CA GLU A 19 -19.70 31.23 -2.37
C GLU A 19 -18.23 31.63 -2.58
N GLY A 20 -17.62 31.19 -3.69
CA GLY A 20 -16.19 31.38 -3.97
C GLY A 20 -15.31 30.61 -3.00
N MET A 21 -15.81 29.52 -2.41
CA MET A 21 -15.07 28.65 -1.51
C MET A 21 -14.66 27.37 -2.24
N ILE A 22 -13.64 26.69 -1.75
CA ILE A 22 -13.20 25.39 -2.27
C ILE A 22 -12.93 24.44 -1.11
N GLU A 23 -13.29 23.18 -1.31
CA GLU A 23 -13.04 22.12 -0.35
C GLU A 23 -11.54 21.81 -0.27
N VAL A 24 -10.99 21.86 0.95
CA VAL A 24 -9.60 21.47 1.20
C VAL A 24 -9.53 19.94 1.24
N THR A 25 -9.31 19.33 0.08
CA THR A 25 -9.07 17.88 0.03
C THR A 25 -7.78 17.54 0.80
N PRO A 26 -7.75 16.44 1.58
CA PRO A 26 -6.50 15.90 2.11
C PRO A 26 -5.52 15.68 0.96
N ASP A 27 -4.22 15.97 1.15
CA ASP A 27 -3.18 15.93 0.10
C ASP A 27 -3.23 17.07 -0.97
N SER A 28 -4.16 18.01 -0.93
CA SER A 28 -4.25 19.12 -1.90
C SER A 28 -3.04 20.05 -1.95
N GLY A 29 -2.21 20.05 -0.90
CA GLY A 29 -1.17 21.05 -0.73
C GLY A 29 -1.75 22.46 -0.63
N PHE A 30 -3.03 22.62 -0.24
CA PHE A 30 -3.72 23.91 -0.31
C PHE A 30 -3.15 24.99 0.62
N TYR A 31 -2.46 24.58 1.70
CA TYR A 31 -1.66 25.49 2.51
C TYR A 31 -0.27 25.75 1.90
N ALA A 32 -0.11 25.59 0.58
CA ALA A 32 1.15 25.80 -0.12
C ALA A 32 1.58 27.26 -0.05
N THR A 33 2.28 27.60 1.03
CA THR A 33 3.37 28.56 0.93
C THR A 33 4.27 28.10 -0.20
N LYS A 34 4.63 28.97 -1.16
CA LYS A 34 5.59 28.66 -2.24
C LYS A 34 7.04 28.52 -1.73
N ALA A 35 7.21 27.90 -0.56
CA ALA A 35 8.45 27.90 0.19
C ALA A 35 9.41 26.81 -0.29
N LEU A 36 8.90 25.63 -0.66
CA LEU A 36 9.73 24.51 -1.11
C LEU A 36 9.81 24.42 -2.65
N GLY A 37 8.70 24.68 -3.36
CA GLY A 37 8.71 24.71 -4.82
C GLY A 37 9.13 23.39 -5.49
N LEU A 38 8.69 22.26 -4.95
CA LEU A 38 9.12 20.92 -5.38
C LEU A 38 8.49 20.50 -6.73
N GLU A 39 9.18 19.64 -7.48
CA GLU A 39 8.70 19.11 -8.76
C GLU A 39 8.00 17.74 -8.62
N TYR A 40 7.17 17.56 -7.59
CA TYR A 40 6.39 16.33 -7.42
C TYR A 40 5.07 16.47 -8.17
N ARG A 41 4.62 15.39 -8.82
CA ARG A 41 3.27 15.31 -9.41
C ARG A 41 2.16 15.65 -8.41
N GLN A 42 2.38 15.30 -7.15
CA GLN A 42 1.44 15.51 -6.04
C GLN A 42 1.45 16.95 -5.51
N GLY A 43 2.13 17.88 -6.18
CA GLY A 43 2.20 19.28 -5.78
C GLY A 43 3.56 19.71 -5.23
N PRO A 44 3.79 21.03 -5.19
CA PRO A 44 5.10 21.61 -4.91
C PRO A 44 5.50 21.64 -3.43
N GLU A 45 4.63 21.20 -2.54
CA GLU A 45 4.83 21.30 -1.09
C GLU A 45 4.71 19.95 -0.40
N LEU A 46 4.78 19.97 0.94
CA LEU A 46 4.50 18.82 1.77
C LEU A 46 3.01 18.47 1.70
N PRO A 47 2.64 17.20 1.47
CA PRO A 47 1.25 16.77 1.64
C PRO A 47 0.77 17.08 3.05
N THR A 48 -0.48 17.52 3.19
CA THR A 48 -1.06 17.94 4.48
C THR A 48 -2.24 17.06 4.87
N LEU A 49 -2.39 16.85 6.17
CA LEU A 49 -3.62 16.34 6.78
C LEU A 49 -4.77 17.33 6.56
N LYS A 50 -6.01 16.88 6.83
CA LYS A 50 -7.22 17.73 6.77
C LYS A 50 -7.16 19.00 7.64
N TYR A 51 -6.22 19.05 8.59
CA TYR A 51 -5.99 20.19 9.49
C TYR A 51 -4.87 21.14 9.03
N GLY A 52 -4.32 20.94 7.83
CA GLY A 52 -3.28 21.80 7.25
C GLY A 52 -1.86 21.56 7.77
N PHE A 53 -1.67 20.59 8.65
CA PHE A 53 -0.34 20.18 9.09
C PHE A 53 0.29 19.19 8.11
N PRO A 54 1.62 19.23 7.88
CA PRO A 54 2.33 18.24 7.09
C PRO A 54 2.04 16.82 7.57
N ASP A 55 1.61 15.98 6.64
CA ASP A 55 1.32 14.58 6.89
C ASP A 55 2.64 13.81 7.07
N SER A 56 2.63 12.99 8.10
CA SER A 56 3.69 12.07 8.49
C SER A 56 3.02 10.77 8.89
N HIS A 57 3.57 9.64 8.46
CA HIS A 57 3.07 8.36 8.92
C HIS A 57 3.35 8.21 10.43
N PHE A 58 2.36 8.53 11.27
CA PHE A 58 2.58 8.73 12.70
C PHE A 58 3.16 7.49 13.42
N ILE A 59 2.71 6.29 13.05
CA ILE A 59 3.12 5.05 13.75
C ILE A 59 4.54 4.62 13.33
N CYS A 60 4.80 4.47 12.04
CA CYS A 60 6.08 3.95 11.55
C CYS A 60 7.16 5.03 11.40
N PHE A 61 6.78 6.25 11.04
CA PHE A 61 7.69 7.34 10.71
C PHE A 61 7.31 8.64 11.42
N PRO A 62 7.28 8.65 12.78
CA PRO A 62 6.77 9.75 13.58
C PRO A 62 7.57 11.06 13.44
N TYR A 63 8.70 11.08 12.73
CA TYR A 63 9.55 12.27 12.53
C TYR A 63 9.87 12.54 11.05
N GLU A 64 9.28 11.79 10.11
CA GLU A 64 9.48 12.01 8.68
C GLU A 64 8.26 12.70 8.06
N THR A 65 8.47 13.45 6.99
CA THR A 65 7.38 13.82 6.09
C THR A 65 7.22 12.76 5.01
N ARG A 66 6.14 12.86 4.23
CA ARG A 66 5.97 12.03 3.01
C ARG A 66 6.97 12.36 1.90
N ARG A 67 7.74 13.44 2.01
CA ARG A 67 8.84 13.79 1.11
C ARG A 67 10.16 13.32 1.71
N THR A 68 10.76 12.31 1.09
CA THR A 68 12.06 11.77 1.53
C THR A 68 13.12 12.88 1.58
N GLY A 69 13.84 12.97 2.70
CA GLY A 69 14.90 13.97 2.91
C GLY A 69 14.39 15.36 3.35
N ILE A 70 13.08 15.57 3.44
CA ILE A 70 12.49 16.81 3.97
C ILE A 70 11.82 16.51 5.31
N TYR A 71 12.21 17.26 6.32
CA TYR A 71 11.78 17.07 7.71
C TYR A 71 11.13 18.34 8.23
N THR A 72 10.15 18.17 9.11
CA THR A 72 9.47 19.25 9.82
C THR A 72 9.65 19.06 11.32
N ALA A 73 9.64 20.15 12.08
CA ALA A 73 9.84 20.11 13.52
C ALA A 73 8.99 21.16 14.24
N GLY A 74 8.52 20.80 15.44
CA GLY A 74 7.75 21.66 16.33
C GLY A 74 6.32 21.93 15.85
N CYS A 75 5.82 23.13 16.13
CA CYS A 75 4.41 23.50 15.91
C CYS A 75 3.98 23.50 14.43
N VAL A 76 4.92 23.41 13.49
CA VAL A 76 4.63 23.20 12.07
C VAL A 76 3.94 21.85 11.81
N ARG A 77 4.13 20.84 12.68
CA ARG A 77 3.57 19.49 12.50
C ARG A 77 2.23 19.26 13.19
N ARG A 78 2.02 19.92 14.32
CA ARG A 78 0.82 19.89 15.16
C ARG A 78 1.03 20.82 16.34
N PRO A 79 -0.03 21.25 17.05
CA PRO A 79 0.12 21.98 18.30
C PRO A 79 0.92 21.15 19.32
N MET A 80 1.96 21.75 19.92
CA MET A 80 2.82 21.09 20.90
C MET A 80 3.27 22.07 21.99
N GLU A 81 3.49 21.55 23.19
CA GLU A 81 4.16 22.27 24.29
C GLU A 81 5.68 22.24 24.11
N THR A 82 6.39 23.18 24.75
CA THR A 82 7.84 23.36 24.60
C THR A 82 8.65 22.07 24.77
N ALA A 83 8.33 21.23 25.78
CA ALA A 83 9.03 19.97 26.00
C ALA A 83 8.87 19.00 24.80
N LYS A 84 7.66 18.88 24.26
CA LYS A 84 7.39 18.04 23.09
C LYS A 84 8.03 18.60 21.82
N VAL A 85 8.15 19.92 21.69
CA VAL A 85 8.87 20.56 20.58
C VAL A 85 10.35 20.17 20.59
N ILE A 86 10.97 20.09 21.78
CA ILE A 86 12.38 19.67 21.91
C ILE A 86 12.53 18.21 21.46
N ASP A 87 11.66 17.31 21.91
CA ASP A 87 11.70 15.90 21.50
C ASP A 87 11.45 15.73 19.99
N ASP A 88 10.49 16.47 19.44
CA ASP A 88 10.15 16.45 18.02
C ASP A 88 11.29 16.96 17.14
N ALA A 89 11.90 18.09 17.51
CA ALA A 89 13.06 18.65 16.82
C ALA A 89 14.27 17.72 16.90
N THR A 90 14.48 17.07 18.05
CA THR A 90 15.54 16.07 18.22
C THR A 90 15.31 14.87 17.30
N GLY A 91 14.09 14.35 17.25
CA GLY A 91 13.72 13.25 16.36
C GLY A 91 13.91 13.60 14.88
N ALA A 92 13.44 14.78 14.45
CA ALA A 92 13.61 15.27 13.09
C ALA A 92 15.10 15.42 12.72
N ALA A 93 15.92 15.99 13.60
CA ALA A 93 17.36 16.10 13.40
C ALA A 93 18.04 14.73 13.26
N MET A 94 17.71 13.77 14.13
CA MET A 94 18.24 12.41 14.05
C MET A 94 17.86 11.70 12.74
N LYS A 95 16.64 11.94 12.22
CA LYS A 95 16.23 11.43 10.91
C LYS A 95 16.98 12.09 9.75
N ALA A 96 17.25 13.39 9.83
CA ALA A 96 18.06 14.09 8.83
C ALA A 96 19.51 13.58 8.81
N ILE A 97 20.11 13.33 9.98
CA ILE A 97 21.41 12.68 10.12
C ILE A 97 21.36 11.28 9.50
N GLN A 98 20.37 10.46 9.86
CA GLN A 98 20.21 9.12 9.29
C GLN A 98 20.11 9.16 7.75
N CYS A 99 19.38 10.10 7.18
CA CYS A 99 19.27 10.27 5.74
C CYS A 99 20.61 10.61 5.08
N THR A 100 21.37 11.51 5.69
CA THR A 100 22.69 11.92 5.21
C THR A 100 23.67 10.74 5.26
N GLU A 101 23.71 10.03 6.38
CA GLU A 101 24.54 8.83 6.57
C GLU A 101 24.15 7.70 5.61
N ALA A 102 22.85 7.44 5.41
CA ALA A 102 22.40 6.44 4.46
C ALA A 102 22.80 6.81 3.02
N THR A 103 22.62 8.09 2.65
CA THR A 103 22.97 8.59 1.31
C THR A 103 24.48 8.50 1.06
N SER A 104 25.32 8.76 2.06
CA SER A 104 26.78 8.73 1.92
C SER A 104 27.32 7.34 1.54
N VAL A 105 26.58 6.27 1.87
CA VAL A 105 26.90 4.88 1.52
C VAL A 105 25.99 4.31 0.42
N GLY A 106 25.22 5.14 -0.27
CA GLY A 106 24.32 4.72 -1.35
C GLY A 106 23.13 3.86 -0.89
N MET A 107 22.76 3.96 0.38
CA MET A 107 21.67 3.23 1.01
C MET A 107 20.39 4.08 0.99
N ALA A 108 19.22 3.45 0.79
CA ALA A 108 17.96 4.18 0.96
C ALA A 108 17.63 4.36 2.45
N VAL A 109 16.79 5.35 2.74
CA VAL A 109 16.16 5.47 4.06
C VAL A 109 15.00 4.48 4.21
N HIS A 110 14.44 4.40 5.41
CA HIS A 110 13.32 3.50 5.70
C HIS A 110 12.08 3.74 4.80
N PRO A 111 11.30 2.68 4.54
CA PRO A 111 11.59 1.27 4.87
C PRO A 111 12.46 0.60 3.82
N ARG A 112 13.04 -0.55 4.19
CA ARG A 112 13.89 -1.38 3.31
C ARG A 112 15.24 -0.73 2.94
N SER A 113 15.93 -0.18 3.94
CA SER A 113 17.23 0.49 3.77
C SER A 113 18.26 -0.37 3.03
N GLY A 114 18.28 -1.70 3.23
CA GLY A 114 19.19 -2.62 2.52
C GLY A 114 18.72 -3.16 1.17
N ASP A 115 17.52 -2.82 0.70
CA ASP A 115 16.97 -3.39 -0.54
C ASP A 115 17.48 -2.65 -1.78
N MET A 116 18.58 -3.04 -2.40
CA MET A 116 19.15 -2.30 -3.53
C MET A 116 18.32 -2.34 -4.84
N SER A 117 17.14 -2.96 -4.84
CA SER A 117 16.27 -3.01 -6.02
C SER A 117 15.51 -1.71 -6.27
N TYR A 118 15.30 -1.41 -7.54
CA TYR A 118 14.45 -0.33 -8.03
C TYR A 118 13.47 -0.90 -9.06
N PRO A 119 12.35 -0.21 -9.34
CA PRO A 119 11.45 -0.63 -10.40
C PRO A 119 12.16 -0.53 -11.76
N GLU A 120 12.22 -1.65 -12.46
CA GLU A 120 12.67 -1.79 -13.84
C GLU A 120 11.45 -1.88 -14.77
N PHE A 121 11.49 -1.15 -15.89
CA PHE A 121 10.34 -0.96 -16.78
C PHE A 121 10.64 -1.55 -18.16
N ASN A 122 9.81 -2.49 -18.62
CA ASN A 122 9.80 -2.91 -20.01
C ASN A 122 8.91 -1.96 -20.85
N THR A 123 9.49 -0.84 -21.29
CA THR A 123 8.75 0.24 -21.97
C THR A 123 8.18 -0.16 -23.33
N GLN A 124 8.65 -1.25 -23.95
CA GLN A 124 8.12 -1.73 -25.24
C GLN A 124 6.65 -2.14 -25.17
N ARG A 125 6.17 -2.52 -23.97
CA ARG A 125 4.77 -2.91 -23.72
C ARG A 125 3.99 -1.84 -22.97
N CYS A 126 4.56 -0.65 -22.78
CA CYS A 126 3.89 0.44 -22.11
C CYS A 126 2.72 0.97 -22.96
N THR A 127 1.52 1.02 -22.38
CA THR A 127 0.32 1.60 -23.02
C THR A 127 0.08 3.05 -22.60
N GLN A 128 1.01 3.66 -21.86
CA GLN A 128 0.93 5.05 -21.38
C GLN A 128 -0.35 5.34 -20.57
N CYS A 129 -0.90 4.34 -19.89
CA CYS A 129 -2.14 4.45 -19.10
C CYS A 129 -2.01 5.24 -17.79
N LYS A 130 -0.80 5.70 -17.43
CA LYS A 130 -0.47 6.54 -16.27
C LYS A 130 -0.83 6.00 -14.87
N ARG A 131 -1.43 4.81 -14.74
CA ARG A 131 -1.75 4.22 -13.43
C ARG A 131 -0.55 4.15 -12.48
N CYS A 132 0.64 3.82 -13.00
CA CYS A 132 1.84 3.76 -12.17
C CYS A 132 2.36 5.11 -11.66
N THR A 133 2.09 6.21 -12.38
CA THR A 133 2.46 7.57 -11.98
C THR A 133 1.44 8.14 -11.01
N GLU A 134 0.15 7.88 -11.25
CA GLU A 134 -0.97 8.36 -10.42
C GLU A 134 -1.08 7.63 -9.09
N GLU A 135 -0.96 6.30 -9.08
CA GLU A 135 -1.12 5.50 -7.87
C GLU A 135 0.13 5.50 -6.98
N CYS A 136 1.25 6.12 -7.41
CA CYS A 136 2.46 6.21 -6.60
C CYS A 136 2.25 7.15 -5.41
N PRO A 137 2.24 6.67 -4.14
CA PRO A 137 1.95 7.51 -2.98
C PRO A 137 3.04 8.55 -2.67
N PHE A 138 4.21 8.40 -3.29
CA PHE A 138 5.40 9.22 -3.06
C PHE A 138 5.76 10.11 -4.26
N GLY A 139 4.99 10.09 -5.36
CA GLY A 139 5.31 10.86 -6.56
C GLY A 139 6.69 10.53 -7.13
N ALA A 140 7.06 9.25 -7.08
CA ALA A 140 8.38 8.77 -7.50
C ALA A 140 8.48 8.43 -8.99
N ILE A 141 7.39 8.56 -9.76
CA ILE A 141 7.36 8.28 -11.19
C ILE A 141 6.64 9.45 -11.85
N ASN A 142 7.36 10.16 -12.72
CA ASN A 142 6.84 11.20 -13.61
C ASN A 142 6.63 10.60 -15.01
N GLU A 143 6.33 11.44 -15.99
CA GLU A 143 6.26 11.07 -17.40
C GLU A 143 7.37 11.76 -18.21
N ASP A 144 7.93 11.06 -19.20
CA ASP A 144 8.78 11.67 -20.23
C ASP A 144 7.93 12.36 -21.33
N GLU A 145 8.58 12.95 -22.33
CA GLU A 145 7.91 13.63 -23.46
C GLU A 145 6.96 12.73 -24.26
N LYS A 146 7.14 11.40 -24.17
CA LYS A 146 6.33 10.38 -24.85
C LYS A 146 5.31 9.74 -23.90
N ALA A 147 5.08 10.34 -22.73
CA ALA A 147 4.21 9.84 -21.68
C ALA A 147 4.63 8.46 -21.09
N ASN A 148 5.87 8.02 -21.29
CA ASN A 148 6.39 6.83 -20.62
C ASN A 148 6.76 7.14 -19.16
N PRO A 149 6.70 6.15 -18.26
CA PRO A 149 7.11 6.35 -16.88
C PRO A 149 8.60 6.72 -16.78
N LEU A 150 8.87 7.86 -16.16
CA LEU A 150 10.19 8.39 -15.84
C LEU A 150 10.41 8.27 -14.31
N PRO A 151 11.05 7.20 -13.82
CA PRO A 151 11.24 6.99 -12.40
C PRO A 151 12.28 7.94 -11.80
N ASN A 152 12.04 8.39 -10.57
CA ASN A 152 13.00 9.11 -9.75
C ASN A 152 13.43 8.21 -8.56
N PRO A 153 14.64 7.61 -8.61
CA PRO A 153 15.11 6.69 -7.59
C PRO A 153 15.21 7.29 -6.18
N THR A 154 15.43 8.60 -6.04
CA THR A 154 15.59 9.24 -4.72
C THR A 154 14.26 9.41 -3.97
N ARG A 155 13.14 9.34 -4.70
CA ARG A 155 11.78 9.41 -4.15
C ARG A 155 11.18 8.02 -3.88
N CYS A 156 11.73 6.98 -4.51
CA CYS A 156 11.16 5.63 -4.47
C CYS A 156 11.34 4.97 -3.11
N ARG A 157 10.23 4.56 -2.47
CA ARG A 157 10.25 3.76 -1.22
C ARG A 157 10.12 2.25 -1.44
N ARG A 158 10.31 1.77 -2.68
CA ARG A 158 10.38 0.34 -3.04
C ARG A 158 9.16 -0.52 -2.64
N CYS A 159 8.00 0.11 -2.45
CA CYS A 159 6.76 -0.53 -1.99
C CYS A 159 6.11 -1.48 -3.00
N GLY A 160 6.45 -1.36 -4.29
CA GLY A 160 5.86 -2.16 -5.37
C GLY A 160 4.46 -1.74 -5.82
N VAL A 161 3.90 -0.62 -5.33
CA VAL A 161 2.56 -0.16 -5.73
C VAL A 161 2.41 0.02 -7.24
N CYS A 162 3.44 0.56 -7.89
CA CYS A 162 3.47 0.71 -9.35
C CYS A 162 3.38 -0.63 -10.08
N MET A 163 4.04 -1.68 -9.56
CA MET A 163 3.96 -3.05 -10.10
C MET A 163 2.54 -3.62 -9.98
N GLY A 164 1.88 -3.41 -8.84
CA GLY A 164 0.48 -3.81 -8.67
C GLY A 164 -0.48 -3.02 -9.58
N ALA A 165 -0.18 -1.74 -9.84
CA ALA A 165 -1.01 -0.85 -10.65
C ALA A 165 -0.94 -1.16 -12.15
N CYS A 166 0.17 -1.73 -12.64
CA CYS A 166 0.42 -1.91 -14.06
C CYS A 166 -0.36 -3.11 -14.63
N PRO A 167 -1.36 -2.90 -15.51
CA PRO A 167 -2.11 -4.00 -16.12
C PRO A 167 -1.26 -4.83 -17.09
N GLU A 168 -0.34 -4.16 -17.80
CA GLU A 168 0.60 -4.81 -18.73
C GLU A 168 1.76 -5.52 -18.03
N ARG A 169 1.87 -5.38 -16.70
CA ARG A 169 2.91 -6.01 -15.86
C ARG A 169 4.33 -5.72 -16.37
N ILE A 170 4.56 -4.50 -16.85
CA ILE A 170 5.88 -4.09 -17.38
C ILE A 170 6.89 -3.70 -16.28
N ILE A 171 6.44 -3.58 -15.03
CA ILE A 171 7.23 -3.10 -13.90
C ILE A 171 7.62 -4.29 -13.03
N SER A 172 8.90 -4.40 -12.69
CA SER A 172 9.41 -5.44 -11.79
C SER A 172 10.57 -4.94 -10.96
N PHE A 173 10.90 -5.64 -9.87
CA PHE A 173 12.13 -5.43 -9.11
C PHE A 173 12.96 -6.71 -9.22
N LYS A 174 14.29 -6.57 -9.18
CA LYS A 174 15.22 -7.72 -9.28
C LYS A 174 14.92 -8.86 -8.29
N ASN A 175 14.43 -8.52 -7.11
CA ASN A 175 14.10 -9.45 -6.01
C ASN A 175 12.59 -9.47 -5.67
N TYR A 176 11.73 -8.85 -6.49
CA TYR A 176 10.29 -8.85 -6.27
C TYR A 176 9.54 -8.56 -7.57
N SER A 177 8.84 -9.55 -8.11
CA SER A 177 8.17 -9.43 -9.41
C SER A 177 6.87 -10.21 -9.45
N VAL A 178 6.01 -9.85 -10.41
CA VAL A 178 4.75 -10.57 -10.67
C VAL A 178 4.97 -12.08 -10.89
N PRO A 179 5.95 -12.51 -11.72
CA PRO A 179 6.24 -13.93 -11.88
C PRO A 179 6.71 -14.62 -10.60
N MET A 180 7.48 -13.95 -9.72
CA MET A 180 7.97 -14.57 -8.49
C MET A 180 6.83 -14.98 -7.57
N ILE A 181 5.90 -14.07 -7.29
CA ILE A 181 4.74 -14.38 -6.45
C ILE A 181 3.80 -15.37 -7.16
N GLY A 182 3.60 -15.22 -8.47
CA GLY A 182 2.84 -16.19 -9.26
C GLY A 182 3.44 -17.61 -9.17
N ASN A 183 4.77 -17.74 -9.18
CA ASN A 183 5.45 -19.03 -9.03
C ASN A 183 5.33 -19.60 -7.60
N MET A 184 5.34 -18.74 -6.56
CA MET A 184 5.05 -19.18 -5.19
C MET A 184 3.63 -19.76 -5.08
N ILE A 185 2.64 -19.08 -5.67
CA ILE A 185 1.26 -19.57 -5.75
C ILE A 185 1.22 -20.90 -6.50
N LYS A 186 1.90 -20.99 -7.65
CA LYS A 186 2.00 -22.22 -8.46
C LYS A 186 2.64 -23.40 -7.74
N ALA A 187 3.55 -23.14 -6.79
CA ALA A 187 4.19 -24.19 -6.01
C ALA A 187 3.30 -24.74 -4.88
N ILE A 188 2.17 -24.10 -4.58
CA ILE A 188 1.22 -24.59 -3.58
C ILE A 188 0.49 -25.81 -4.13
N GLU A 189 0.55 -26.89 -3.35
CA GLU A 189 -0.24 -28.10 -3.53
C GLU A 189 -1.71 -27.83 -3.20
N VAL A 190 -2.56 -28.08 -4.20
CA VAL A 190 -4.01 -27.99 -4.10
C VAL A 190 -4.54 -29.42 -3.93
N PRO A 191 -5.21 -29.75 -2.80
CA PRO A 191 -5.81 -31.06 -2.61
C PRO A 191 -6.89 -31.34 -3.66
N GLU A 192 -7.06 -32.61 -4.00
CA GLU A 192 -8.15 -33.07 -4.87
C GLU A 192 -9.51 -32.82 -4.20
N GLU A 193 -10.57 -32.79 -5.01
CA GLU A 193 -11.93 -32.49 -4.54
C GLU A 193 -12.44 -33.51 -3.51
N ASP A 194 -12.11 -34.79 -3.68
CA ASP A 194 -12.50 -35.90 -2.81
C ASP A 194 -11.76 -35.93 -1.46
N GLU A 195 -10.70 -35.13 -1.31
CA GLU A 195 -9.99 -35.01 -0.03
C GLU A 195 -10.71 -34.12 0.99
N GLU A 196 -11.76 -33.39 0.59
CA GLU A 196 -12.54 -32.45 1.43
C GLU A 196 -11.69 -31.43 2.21
N LYS A 197 -10.48 -31.13 1.72
CA LYS A 197 -9.55 -30.17 2.32
C LYS A 197 -9.56 -28.86 1.54
N PRO A 198 -9.97 -27.73 2.14
CA PRO A 198 -9.80 -26.44 1.50
C PRO A 198 -8.31 -26.06 1.42
N ARG A 199 -7.96 -25.23 0.45
CA ARG A 199 -6.66 -24.59 0.30
C ARG A 199 -6.87 -23.10 0.16
N ILE A 200 -6.36 -22.36 1.13
CA ILE A 200 -6.44 -20.90 1.15
C ILE A 200 -5.06 -20.30 0.90
N VAL A 201 -5.00 -19.24 0.12
CA VAL A 201 -3.80 -18.41 -0.01
C VAL A 201 -4.04 -17.06 0.66
N ALA A 202 -3.21 -16.72 1.63
CA ALA A 202 -3.20 -15.41 2.24
C ALA A 202 -2.05 -14.57 1.67
N LEU A 203 -2.34 -13.47 0.96
CA LEU A 203 -1.34 -12.47 0.59
C LEU A 203 -1.24 -11.45 1.73
N VAL A 204 -0.07 -11.39 2.36
CA VAL A 204 0.10 -10.70 3.65
C VAL A 204 1.05 -9.52 3.50
N CYS A 205 0.60 -8.31 3.86
CA CYS A 205 1.47 -7.14 3.91
C CYS A 205 2.62 -7.36 4.90
N GLU A 206 3.87 -7.21 4.43
CA GLU A 206 5.07 -7.45 5.25
C GLU A 206 5.22 -6.50 6.45
N ASN A 207 4.57 -5.34 6.41
CA ASN A 207 4.83 -4.27 7.39
C ASN A 207 4.05 -4.46 8.69
N ASP A 208 2.73 -4.66 8.60
CA ASP A 208 1.87 -4.84 9.78
C ASP A 208 1.33 -6.26 9.89
N ALA A 209 0.63 -6.73 8.85
CA ALA A 209 -0.09 -7.99 8.90
C ALA A 209 0.83 -9.20 9.12
N TYR A 210 2.01 -9.21 8.49
CA TYR A 210 2.98 -10.29 8.67
C TYR A 210 3.61 -10.26 10.07
N ALA A 211 3.92 -9.07 10.59
CA ALA A 211 4.42 -8.93 11.95
C ALA A 211 3.37 -9.34 13.00
N ALA A 212 2.08 -9.04 12.76
CA ALA A 212 0.98 -9.52 13.60
C ALA A 212 0.85 -11.05 13.55
N LEU A 213 1.04 -11.65 12.36
CA LEU A 213 1.06 -13.12 12.20
C LEU A 213 2.24 -13.75 12.94
N ASP A 214 3.44 -13.17 12.86
CA ASP A 214 4.62 -13.61 13.62
C ASP A 214 4.33 -13.56 15.14
N MET A 215 3.69 -12.49 15.62
CA MET A 215 3.29 -12.37 17.01
C MET A 215 2.26 -13.43 17.42
N ALA A 216 1.28 -13.75 16.57
CA ALA A 216 0.33 -14.83 16.83
C ALA A 216 1.05 -16.19 16.94
N GLY A 217 2.05 -16.43 16.09
CA GLY A 217 2.93 -17.61 16.16
C GLY A 217 3.75 -17.68 17.45
N ILE A 218 4.41 -16.58 17.85
CA ILE A 218 5.16 -16.48 19.12
C ILE A 218 4.26 -16.77 20.33
N ARG A 219 3.01 -16.29 20.27
CA ARG A 219 1.99 -16.52 21.29
C ARG A 219 1.33 -17.90 21.21
N ARG A 220 1.73 -18.74 20.25
CA ARG A 220 1.23 -20.11 20.03
C ARG A 220 -0.28 -20.17 19.76
N MET A 221 -0.81 -19.12 19.15
CA MET A 221 -2.22 -19.08 18.76
C MET A 221 -2.47 -20.13 17.68
N GLN A 222 -3.60 -20.83 17.79
CA GLN A 222 -3.98 -21.84 16.82
C GLN A 222 -4.69 -21.18 15.64
N ILE A 223 -4.36 -21.63 14.44
CA ILE A 223 -4.95 -21.18 13.18
C ILE A 223 -5.18 -22.38 12.28
N SER A 224 -6.06 -22.25 11.28
CA SER A 224 -6.33 -23.33 10.33
C SER A 224 -5.05 -23.77 9.60
N PRO A 225 -4.75 -25.08 9.52
CA PRO A 225 -3.58 -25.59 8.80
C PRO A 225 -3.73 -25.53 7.27
N TYR A 226 -4.90 -25.13 6.78
CA TYR A 226 -5.24 -25.07 5.36
C TYR A 226 -4.78 -23.79 4.66
N VAL A 227 -4.37 -22.77 5.43
CA VAL A 227 -3.91 -21.48 4.93
C VAL A 227 -2.42 -21.53 4.56
N ARG A 228 -2.05 -20.90 3.45
CA ARG A 228 -0.67 -20.67 3.01
C ARG A 228 -0.41 -19.18 2.92
N PHE A 229 0.53 -18.68 3.71
CA PHE A 229 0.87 -17.26 3.77
C PHE A 229 1.97 -16.95 2.76
N ILE A 230 1.75 -15.96 1.89
CA ILE A 230 2.76 -15.40 1.01
C ILE A 230 2.93 -13.91 1.38
N PRO A 231 4.10 -13.50 1.88
CA PRO A 231 4.36 -12.10 2.15
C PRO A 231 4.47 -11.31 0.84
N VAL A 232 3.84 -10.13 0.83
CA VAL A 232 3.97 -9.12 -0.21
C VAL A 232 4.49 -7.83 0.41
N ARG A 233 5.30 -7.07 -0.32
CA ARG A 233 5.90 -5.82 0.20
C ARG A 233 4.85 -4.85 0.74
N CYS A 234 3.70 -4.83 0.06
CA CYS A 234 2.55 -4.03 0.40
C CYS A 234 1.35 -4.62 -0.30
N LEU A 235 0.16 -4.56 0.28
CA LEU A 235 -1.04 -4.94 -0.47
C LEU A 235 -1.24 -4.09 -1.73
N GLY A 236 -0.80 -2.83 -1.75
CA GLY A 236 -0.86 -2.02 -2.96
C GLY A 236 0.00 -2.55 -4.11
N SER A 237 0.92 -3.47 -3.84
CA SER A 237 1.70 -4.18 -4.87
C SER A 237 1.01 -5.43 -5.42
N VAL A 238 -0.13 -5.82 -4.83
CA VAL A 238 -0.94 -6.95 -5.31
C VAL A 238 -1.45 -6.65 -6.71
N ASN A 239 -1.07 -7.53 -7.63
CA ASN A 239 -1.56 -7.51 -9.00
C ASN A 239 -2.74 -8.50 -9.11
N LEU A 240 -3.82 -8.10 -9.77
CA LEU A 240 -5.04 -8.91 -9.89
C LEU A 240 -4.79 -10.25 -10.58
N VAL A 241 -3.72 -10.38 -11.38
CA VAL A 241 -3.37 -11.67 -11.99
C VAL A 241 -3.07 -12.76 -10.95
N TRP A 242 -2.56 -12.40 -9.77
CA TRP A 242 -2.30 -13.39 -8.72
C TRP A 242 -3.58 -13.99 -8.17
N ILE A 243 -4.66 -13.21 -8.13
CA ILE A 243 -5.98 -13.67 -7.70
C ILE A 243 -6.56 -14.63 -8.74
N ALA A 244 -6.55 -14.21 -10.01
CA ALA A 244 -7.03 -15.03 -11.11
C ALA A 244 -6.23 -16.34 -11.26
N ASP A 245 -4.89 -16.25 -11.28
CA ASP A 245 -4.01 -17.42 -11.40
C ASP A 245 -4.20 -18.39 -10.23
N ALA A 246 -4.38 -17.89 -9.01
CA ALA A 246 -4.61 -18.73 -7.84
C ALA A 246 -5.95 -19.49 -7.95
N LEU A 247 -7.04 -18.78 -8.21
CA LEU A 247 -8.38 -19.38 -8.28
C LEU A 247 -8.51 -20.34 -9.47
N SER A 248 -7.91 -20.02 -10.62
CA SER A 248 -7.92 -20.91 -11.80
C SER A 248 -7.21 -22.26 -11.58
N ARG A 249 -6.45 -22.40 -10.49
CA ARG A 249 -5.76 -23.65 -10.11
C ARG A 249 -6.48 -24.44 -9.02
N GLY A 250 -7.70 -24.04 -8.65
CA GLY A 250 -8.47 -24.72 -7.61
C GLY A 250 -8.17 -24.26 -6.18
N ILE A 251 -7.47 -23.13 -5.97
CA ILE A 251 -7.39 -22.53 -4.62
C ILE A 251 -8.79 -22.07 -4.20
N ASP A 252 -9.28 -22.51 -3.05
CA ASP A 252 -10.68 -22.31 -2.64
C ASP A 252 -10.99 -20.87 -2.25
N GLY A 253 -10.00 -20.19 -1.68
CA GLY A 253 -10.16 -18.81 -1.26
C GLY A 253 -8.83 -18.06 -1.13
N ILE A 254 -8.92 -16.74 -1.22
CA ILE A 254 -7.81 -15.81 -1.15
C ILE A 254 -8.11 -14.76 -0.10
N LEU A 255 -7.22 -14.67 0.90
CA LEU A 255 -7.28 -13.69 1.96
C LEU A 255 -6.23 -12.62 1.74
N LEU A 256 -6.61 -11.34 1.73
CA LEU A 256 -5.71 -10.21 1.58
C LEU A 256 -5.61 -9.49 2.93
N MET A 257 -4.46 -9.60 3.58
CA MET A 257 -4.25 -9.07 4.92
C MET A 257 -3.39 -7.82 4.85
N GLY A 258 -4.00 -6.67 5.15
CA GLY A 258 -3.40 -5.35 4.94
C GLY A 258 -3.39 -4.47 6.17
N CYS A 259 -2.49 -3.48 6.19
CA CYS A 259 -2.54 -2.43 7.20
C CYS A 259 -3.88 -1.67 7.14
N ARG A 260 -4.27 -1.03 8.25
CA ARG A 260 -5.45 -0.15 8.27
C ARG A 260 -5.29 1.04 7.32
N TYR A 261 -6.37 1.46 6.66
CA TYR A 261 -6.39 2.63 5.78
C TYR A 261 -7.52 3.62 6.16
N GLY A 262 -7.62 4.74 5.44
CA GLY A 262 -8.59 5.81 5.73
C GLY A 262 -8.00 6.89 6.63
N ASP A 263 -8.84 7.53 7.44
CA ASP A 263 -8.48 8.70 8.25
C ASP A 263 -7.38 8.42 9.30
N ASP A 264 -7.43 7.23 9.92
CA ASP A 264 -6.47 6.77 10.94
C ASP A 264 -5.58 5.64 10.39
N TYR A 265 -5.06 5.83 9.18
CA TYR A 265 -4.28 4.80 8.49
C TYR A 265 -3.04 4.36 9.30
N GLN A 266 -2.78 3.06 9.26
CA GLN A 266 -1.50 2.45 9.66
C GLN A 266 -0.70 1.98 8.44
N CYS A 267 -1.24 2.20 7.24
CA CYS A 267 -0.61 1.77 6.01
C CYS A 267 0.77 2.39 5.84
N HIS A 268 1.77 1.52 5.98
CA HIS A 268 3.19 1.85 5.90
C HIS A 268 3.59 2.67 4.67
N PHE A 269 2.88 2.46 3.56
CA PHE A 269 3.08 3.17 2.30
C PHE A 269 1.92 4.12 1.95
N ILE A 270 1.26 4.66 2.97
CA ILE A 270 0.17 5.64 2.95
C ILE A 270 -1.14 5.10 2.36
N LYS A 271 -1.16 4.75 1.08
CA LYS A 271 -2.38 4.38 0.34
C LYS A 271 -2.39 2.93 -0.14
N GLY A 272 -1.42 2.11 0.28
CA GLY A 272 -1.25 0.76 -0.24
C GLY A 272 -2.47 -0.15 -0.07
N SER A 273 -2.98 -0.26 1.17
CA SER A 273 -4.15 -1.08 1.48
C SER A 273 -5.43 -0.51 0.85
N GLU A 274 -5.58 0.82 0.86
CA GLU A 274 -6.71 1.52 0.22
C GLU A 274 -6.76 1.21 -1.28
N LEU A 275 -5.64 1.38 -1.99
CA LEU A 275 -5.52 1.06 -3.42
C LEU A 275 -5.82 -0.40 -3.71
N ALA A 276 -5.37 -1.32 -2.84
CA ALA A 276 -5.70 -2.73 -2.97
C ALA A 276 -7.22 -2.95 -2.85
N ASN A 277 -7.85 -2.37 -1.83
CA ASN A 277 -9.30 -2.44 -1.64
C ASN A 277 -10.07 -1.89 -2.85
N THR A 278 -9.70 -0.71 -3.37
CA THR A 278 -10.32 -0.13 -4.57
C THR A 278 -10.15 -0.99 -5.83
N ARG A 279 -9.02 -1.70 -5.96
CA ARG A 279 -8.84 -2.64 -7.08
C ARG A 279 -9.66 -3.91 -6.89
N LEU A 280 -9.88 -4.34 -5.64
CA LEU A 280 -10.68 -5.52 -5.30
C LEU A 280 -12.17 -5.30 -5.49
N THR A 281 -12.70 -4.09 -5.30
CA THR A 281 -14.11 -3.83 -5.62
C THR A 281 -14.44 -4.07 -7.09
N LYS A 282 -13.40 -4.12 -7.96
CA LYS A 282 -13.51 -4.47 -9.38
C LYS A 282 -13.15 -5.93 -9.69
N VAL A 283 -12.79 -6.72 -8.67
CA VAL A 283 -12.41 -8.14 -8.86
C VAL A 283 -13.61 -9.00 -9.19
N SER A 284 -14.81 -8.62 -8.73
CA SER A 284 -16.08 -9.30 -9.05
C SER A 284 -16.23 -9.51 -10.55
N GLU A 285 -16.00 -8.49 -11.38
CA GLU A 285 -16.05 -8.61 -12.85
C GLU A 285 -15.09 -9.67 -13.41
N THR A 286 -13.95 -9.89 -12.74
CA THR A 286 -12.98 -10.93 -13.12
C THR A 286 -13.44 -12.30 -12.65
N LEU A 287 -14.03 -12.40 -11.46
CA LEU A 287 -14.55 -13.64 -10.88
C LEU A 287 -15.80 -14.13 -11.63
N ASP A 288 -16.68 -13.21 -12.04
CA ASP A 288 -17.85 -13.50 -12.85
C ASP A 288 -17.45 -14.18 -14.17
N ARG A 289 -16.36 -13.72 -14.80
CA ARG A 289 -15.81 -14.33 -16.03
C ARG A 289 -15.27 -15.74 -15.80
N LEU A 290 -14.82 -16.04 -14.58
CA LEU A 290 -14.36 -17.36 -14.18
C LEU A 290 -15.50 -18.23 -13.63
N ALA A 291 -16.74 -17.73 -13.58
CA ALA A 291 -17.88 -18.37 -12.94
C ALA A 291 -17.60 -18.74 -11.47
N LEU A 292 -16.98 -17.82 -10.73
CA LEU A 292 -16.62 -17.98 -9.32
C LEU A 292 -17.32 -16.94 -8.45
N GLU A 293 -17.65 -17.33 -7.23
CA GLU A 293 -18.26 -16.47 -6.23
C GLU A 293 -17.27 -15.39 -5.75
N SER A 294 -17.76 -14.16 -5.58
CA SER A 294 -16.96 -13.04 -5.05
C SER A 294 -16.42 -13.30 -3.64
N ASP A 295 -17.15 -14.10 -2.87
CA ASP A 295 -16.89 -14.37 -1.46
C ASP A 295 -15.62 -15.23 -1.25
N ARG A 296 -15.09 -15.82 -2.34
CA ARG A 296 -13.78 -16.49 -2.35
C ARG A 296 -12.61 -15.53 -2.16
N VAL A 297 -12.80 -14.22 -2.29
CA VAL A 297 -11.73 -13.22 -2.12
C VAL A 297 -12.13 -12.22 -1.04
N LYS A 298 -11.40 -12.23 0.07
CA LYS A 298 -11.68 -11.34 1.21
C LYS A 298 -10.50 -10.45 1.53
N PHE A 299 -10.77 -9.16 1.72
CA PHE A 299 -9.80 -8.21 2.26
C PHE A 299 -10.07 -7.99 3.75
N VAL A 300 -9.02 -7.93 4.56
CA VAL A 300 -9.10 -7.68 6.00
C VAL A 300 -8.01 -6.71 6.45
N GLU A 301 -8.38 -5.79 7.34
CA GLU A 301 -7.45 -4.87 7.98
C GLU A 301 -6.84 -5.49 9.24
N VAL A 302 -5.52 -5.54 9.29
CA VAL A 302 -4.71 -6.07 10.37
C VAL A 302 -3.63 -5.04 10.70
N GLY A 303 -3.79 -4.34 11.83
CA GLY A 303 -2.74 -3.52 12.39
C GLY A 303 -1.65 -4.36 13.06
N ILE A 304 -0.47 -3.79 13.26
CA ILE A 304 0.70 -4.52 13.80
C ILE A 304 0.45 -5.15 15.18
N THR A 305 -0.47 -4.59 15.97
CA THR A 305 -0.85 -5.09 17.31
C THR A 305 -2.09 -5.99 17.31
N ASP A 306 -2.72 -6.24 16.16
CA ASP A 306 -3.98 -7.01 16.05
C ASP A 306 -3.77 -8.54 16.06
N TYR A 307 -2.65 -9.03 16.59
CA TYR A 307 -2.31 -10.46 16.58
C TYR A 307 -3.38 -11.35 17.21
N GLU A 308 -4.10 -10.85 18.22
CA GLU A 308 -5.17 -11.58 18.91
C GLU A 308 -6.39 -11.86 18.00
N LYS A 309 -6.57 -11.07 16.95
CA LYS A 309 -7.69 -11.20 16.01
C LYS A 309 -7.41 -12.21 14.90
N ILE A 310 -6.15 -12.59 14.68
CA ILE A 310 -5.74 -13.44 13.56
C ILE A 310 -6.49 -14.78 13.51
N PRO A 311 -6.61 -15.56 14.61
CA PRO A 311 -7.36 -16.82 14.57
C PRO A 311 -8.80 -16.64 14.15
N LYS A 312 -9.48 -15.64 14.72
CA LYS A 312 -10.88 -15.34 14.41
C LYS A 312 -11.07 -14.93 12.94
N ILE A 313 -10.19 -14.07 12.42
CA ILE A 313 -10.21 -13.67 11.01
C ILE A 313 -10.08 -14.88 10.08
N ILE A 314 -9.18 -15.82 10.42
CA ILE A 314 -8.97 -17.03 9.63
C ILE A 314 -10.19 -17.95 9.76
N GLU A 315 -10.67 -18.19 10.97
CA GLU A 315 -11.84 -19.04 11.25
C GLU A 315 -13.09 -18.56 10.49
N GLU A 316 -13.44 -17.27 10.60
CA GLU A 316 -14.57 -16.68 9.87
C GLU A 316 -14.42 -16.81 8.36
N PHE A 317 -13.19 -16.71 7.83
CA PHE A 317 -12.96 -16.90 6.41
C PHE A 317 -13.06 -18.37 6.00
N MET A 318 -12.59 -19.30 6.83
CA MET A 318 -12.76 -20.73 6.59
C MET A 318 -14.25 -21.12 6.56
N GLU A 319 -15.05 -20.60 7.49
CA GLU A 319 -16.51 -20.79 7.51
C GLU A 319 -17.15 -20.29 6.21
N THR A 320 -16.75 -19.09 5.74
CA THR A 320 -17.24 -18.54 4.45
C THR A 320 -16.90 -19.49 3.29
N ILE A 321 -15.70 -20.06 3.27
CA ILE A 321 -15.29 -20.98 2.19
C ILE A 321 -16.00 -22.33 2.27
N GLU A 322 -16.31 -22.80 3.48
CA GLU A 322 -17.13 -24.00 3.67
C GLU A 322 -18.55 -23.81 3.14
N GLU A 323 -19.16 -22.64 3.37
CA GLU A 323 -20.47 -22.29 2.82
C GLU A 323 -20.48 -22.17 1.29
N VAL A 324 -19.43 -21.58 0.71
CA VAL A 324 -19.28 -21.44 -0.74
C VAL A 324 -18.97 -22.77 -1.42
N GLY A 325 -18.30 -23.69 -0.73
CA GLY A 325 -17.92 -25.00 -1.25
C GLY A 325 -16.60 -25.01 -2.05
N PRO A 326 -16.17 -26.20 -2.49
CA PRO A 326 -14.89 -26.38 -3.17
C PRO A 326 -14.82 -25.55 -4.45
N ASN A 327 -13.61 -25.12 -4.82
CA ASN A 327 -13.42 -24.42 -6.08
C ASN A 327 -13.66 -25.37 -7.28
N PRO A 328 -14.52 -25.01 -8.25
CA PRO A 328 -14.81 -25.82 -9.44
C PRO A 328 -13.60 -26.20 -10.30
N TYR A 329 -12.48 -25.47 -10.18
CA TYR A 329 -11.22 -25.75 -10.88
C TYR A 329 -10.31 -26.73 -10.14
N LYS A 330 -10.73 -27.30 -9.00
CA LYS A 330 -9.97 -28.39 -8.35
C LYS A 330 -9.94 -29.64 -9.23
N GLY A 331 -8.77 -30.27 -9.32
CA GLY A 331 -8.56 -31.49 -10.10
C GLY A 331 -8.42 -31.30 -11.62
N TRP A 332 -8.37 -30.05 -12.11
CA TRP A 332 -8.20 -29.69 -13.53
C TRP A 332 -6.94 -28.88 -13.80
#